data_AF-A0A2H6EQD3-F1
#
_entry.id   AF-A0A2H6EQD3-F1
#
_cell.length_a   1.000
_cell.length_b   1.000
_cell.length_c   1.000
_cell.angle_alpha   90.00
_cell.angle_beta   90.00
_cell.angle_gamma   90.00
#
_symmetry.space_group_name_H-M   'P 1'
#
loop_
_entity.id
_entity.type
_entity.pdbx_description
1 polymer ?
#
loop_
_entity_poly.entity_id
_entity_poly.type
_entity_poly.pdbx_seq_one_letter_code
_entity_poly.pdbx_strand_id
1 'polypeptide(L)'
;MKKILLPAILILISQLLFTSCGKKYTPEQEKYIRQVKTSRETKNLEFMNDPNSPFNQDPKANFHALNYYDVDPDWVFQSKLTEFTKQDTITVYGTKGEARKAVRFGYLTFNKNNKLNVYKNLAKNGAVYYSIWFTDKTTNNETYGVGRYLEFELNSDTNHIYTIDFNLAFNPYCAYSANYTCAVPTREDFINLAIEAGEKKFHE
;
A
#
# COMPACT_ATOMS: atom_id res chain seq x y z
N MET A 1 -37.09 -69.49 8.48
CA MET A 1 -36.75 -69.61 7.05
C MET A 1 -36.96 -68.23 6.43
N LYS A 2 -36.02 -67.46 5.89
CA LYS A 2 -34.75 -67.69 5.19
C LYS A 2 -33.67 -66.71 5.69
N LYS A 3 -32.42 -67.17 5.71
CA LYS A 3 -31.19 -66.37 5.81
C LYS A 3 -30.78 -65.90 4.40
N ILE A 4 -30.36 -64.65 4.23
CA ILE A 4 -29.42 -64.16 3.18
C ILE A 4 -28.72 -62.92 3.79
N LEU A 5 -27.52 -63.04 4.37
CA LEU A 5 -26.18 -62.82 3.79
C LEU A 5 -25.90 -61.36 3.34
N LEU A 6 -24.99 -60.72 4.08
CA LEU A 6 -24.32 -59.43 3.85
C LEU A 6 -23.50 -59.41 2.53
N PRO A 7 -23.19 -58.22 1.99
CA PRO A 7 -21.85 -57.63 2.21
C PRO A 7 -21.94 -56.15 2.61
N ALA A 8 -21.32 -55.73 3.72
CA ALA A 8 -19.95 -55.20 3.70
C ALA A 8 -19.76 -54.08 2.66
N ILE A 9 -20.44 -52.95 2.82
CA ILE A 9 -20.01 -51.69 2.19
C ILE A 9 -19.15 -50.98 3.21
N LEU A 10 -17.85 -51.13 3.00
CA LEU A 10 -16.77 -50.32 3.54
C LEU A 10 -17.21 -48.84 3.53
N ILE A 11 -17.53 -48.28 4.70
CA ILE A 11 -17.52 -46.81 4.87
C ILE A 11 -16.03 -46.45 4.90
N LEU A 12 -15.43 -46.41 3.71
CA LEU A 12 -14.06 -45.96 3.53
C LEU A 12 -14.07 -44.46 3.81
N ILE A 13 -13.37 -44.12 4.87
CA ILE A 13 -12.97 -42.80 5.33
C ILE A 13 -12.53 -41.96 4.12
N SER A 14 -13.46 -41.18 3.55
CA SER A 14 -13.12 -39.99 2.78
C SER A 14 -13.23 -38.81 3.74
N GLN A 15 -12.35 -38.80 4.75
CA GLN A 15 -11.95 -37.54 5.33
C GLN A 15 -11.29 -36.78 4.19
N LEU A 16 -12.06 -35.88 3.57
CA LEU A 16 -11.52 -34.83 2.72
C LEU A 16 -10.55 -34.03 3.59
N LEU A 17 -9.29 -34.46 3.59
CA LEU A 17 -8.16 -33.59 3.84
C LEU A 17 -8.13 -32.61 2.68
N PHE A 18 -9.02 -31.61 2.71
CA PHE A 18 -8.77 -30.32 2.12
C PHE A 18 -7.55 -29.76 2.82
N THR A 19 -6.38 -30.25 2.44
CA THR A 19 -5.12 -29.55 2.67
C THR A 19 -5.21 -28.32 1.79
N SER A 20 -5.87 -27.30 2.34
CA SER A 20 -5.80 -25.95 1.83
C SER A 20 -4.33 -25.63 1.67
N CYS A 21 -3.85 -25.56 0.43
CA CYS A 21 -2.55 -25.02 0.06
C CYS A 21 -2.52 -23.50 0.30
N GLY A 22 -3.06 -23.04 1.43
CA GLY A 22 -2.96 -21.68 1.90
C GLY A 22 -1.66 -21.50 2.68
N LYS A 23 -1.03 -20.33 2.49
CA LYS A 23 0.05 -19.85 3.36
C LYS A 23 -0.45 -19.93 4.80
N LYS A 24 0.25 -20.67 5.67
CA LYS A 24 -0.12 -20.76 7.10
C LYS A 24 0.45 -19.55 7.82
N TYR A 25 -0.44 -18.69 8.30
CA TYR A 25 -0.08 -17.48 9.04
C TYR A 25 -0.04 -17.74 10.55
N THR A 26 0.79 -17.00 11.28
CA THR A 26 0.73 -17.00 12.75
C THR A 26 -0.55 -16.28 13.22
N PRO A 27 -1.02 -16.52 14.46
CA PRO A 27 -2.17 -15.79 15.01
C PRO A 27 -2.03 -14.26 14.94
N GLU A 28 -0.82 -13.74 15.12
CA GLU A 28 -0.50 -12.31 15.01
C GLU A 28 -0.64 -11.82 13.56
N GLN A 29 -0.14 -12.58 12.60
CA GLN A 29 -0.28 -12.28 11.17
C GLN A 29 -1.74 -12.32 10.73
N GLU A 30 -2.52 -13.29 11.20
CA GLU A 30 -3.97 -13.35 10.93
C GLU A 30 -4.71 -12.14 11.51
N LYS A 31 -4.34 -11.72 12.73
CA LYS A 31 -4.89 -10.51 13.34
C LYS A 31 -4.57 -9.28 12.51
N TYR A 32 -3.32 -9.13 12.09
CA TYR A 32 -2.87 -8.05 11.22
C TYR A 32 -3.64 -8.04 9.88
N ILE A 33 -3.76 -9.20 9.23
CA ILE A 33 -4.51 -9.34 7.97
C ILE A 33 -5.96 -8.86 8.14
N ARG A 34 -6.62 -9.26 9.24
CA ARG A 34 -7.99 -8.79 9.54
C ARG A 34 -8.03 -7.28 9.74
N GLN A 35 -7.08 -6.70 10.47
CA GLN A 35 -7.00 -5.25 10.69
C GLN A 35 -6.86 -4.47 9.38
N VAL A 36 -5.96 -4.90 8.49
CA VAL A 36 -5.79 -4.25 7.18
C VAL A 36 -7.06 -4.38 6.33
N LYS A 37 -7.71 -5.56 6.32
CA LYS A 37 -8.98 -5.74 5.60
C LYS A 37 -10.08 -4.81 6.12
N THR A 38 -10.26 -4.73 7.43
CA THR A 38 -11.21 -3.79 8.04
C THR A 38 -10.88 -2.34 7.70
N SER A 39 -9.60 -1.94 7.74
CA SER A 39 -9.18 -0.60 7.33
C SER A 39 -9.53 -0.29 5.87
N ARG A 40 -9.37 -1.26 4.95
CA ARG A 40 -9.75 -1.10 3.54
C ARG A 40 -11.26 -0.95 3.35
N GLU A 41 -12.06 -1.68 4.12
CA GLU A 41 -13.52 -1.53 4.15
C GLU A 41 -13.93 -0.15 4.67
N THR A 42 -13.33 0.30 5.78
CA THR A 42 -13.54 1.65 6.32
C THR A 42 -13.17 2.72 5.29
N LYS A 43 -12.01 2.59 4.63
CA LYS A 43 -11.57 3.53 3.59
C LYS A 43 -12.55 3.59 2.42
N ASN A 44 -13.12 2.47 1.99
CA ASN A 44 -14.16 2.46 0.95
C ASN A 44 -15.40 3.25 1.41
N LEU A 45 -15.83 3.09 2.65
CA LEU A 45 -16.96 3.85 3.20
C LEU A 45 -16.65 5.34 3.30
N GLU A 46 -15.44 5.71 3.70
CA GLU A 46 -14.99 7.09 3.75
C GLU A 46 -14.95 7.72 2.36
N PHE A 47 -14.34 7.06 1.38
CA PHE A 47 -14.28 7.57 0.00
C PHE A 47 -15.66 7.69 -0.65
N MET A 48 -16.61 6.83 -0.26
CA MET A 48 -17.99 6.92 -0.74
C MET A 48 -18.75 8.08 -0.10
N ASN A 49 -18.59 8.30 1.21
CA ASN A 49 -19.48 9.19 1.98
C ASN A 49 -18.88 10.56 2.33
N ASP A 50 -17.55 10.70 2.39
CA ASP A 50 -16.91 11.97 2.77
C ASP A 50 -17.18 13.02 1.69
N PRO A 51 -17.78 14.18 2.02
CA PRO A 51 -18.02 15.24 1.05
C PRO A 51 -16.73 15.72 0.37
N ASN A 52 -15.57 15.62 1.02
CA ASN A 52 -14.26 16.05 0.49
C ASN A 52 -13.54 14.96 -0.32
N SER A 53 -14.12 13.76 -0.42
CA SER A 53 -13.59 12.69 -1.27
C SER A 53 -13.50 13.14 -2.73
N PRO A 54 -12.47 12.71 -3.50
CA PRO A 54 -12.37 13.02 -4.93
C PRO A 54 -13.63 12.61 -5.72
N PHE A 55 -14.35 11.59 -5.27
CA PHE A 55 -15.60 11.11 -5.91
C PHE A 55 -16.80 12.02 -5.66
N ASN A 56 -16.81 12.75 -4.54
CA ASN A 56 -17.88 13.67 -4.19
C ASN A 56 -17.55 15.12 -4.59
N GLN A 57 -16.28 15.40 -4.89
CA GLN A 57 -15.80 16.70 -5.39
C GLN A 57 -15.75 16.78 -6.93
N ASP A 58 -15.72 15.64 -7.64
CA ASP A 58 -15.70 15.57 -9.09
C ASP A 58 -16.86 14.71 -9.64
N PRO A 59 -17.88 15.29 -10.29
CA PRO A 59 -19.01 14.54 -10.82
C PRO A 59 -18.64 13.59 -11.97
N LYS A 60 -17.41 13.67 -12.51
CA LYS A 60 -16.89 12.73 -13.51
C LYS A 60 -16.24 11.50 -12.88
N ALA A 61 -15.90 11.56 -11.60
CA ALA A 61 -15.26 10.46 -10.88
C ALA A 61 -16.35 9.54 -10.30
N ASN A 62 -16.48 8.34 -10.85
CA ASN A 62 -17.46 7.35 -10.37
C ASN A 62 -16.82 6.43 -9.33
N PHE A 63 -17.41 6.37 -8.15
CA PHE A 63 -16.94 5.46 -7.10
C PHE A 63 -17.28 4.01 -7.40
N HIS A 64 -16.30 3.15 -7.18
CA HIS A 64 -16.47 1.73 -6.88
C HIS A 64 -15.47 1.36 -5.78
N ALA A 65 -15.59 0.16 -5.21
CA ALA A 65 -14.63 -0.30 -4.20
C ALA A 65 -13.19 -0.22 -4.76
N LEU A 66 -12.27 0.26 -3.93
CA LEU A 66 -10.86 0.37 -4.26
C LEU A 66 -10.26 -1.03 -4.47
N ASN A 67 -9.35 -1.16 -5.45
CA ASN A 67 -8.69 -2.41 -5.80
C ASN A 67 -7.41 -2.59 -4.97
N TYR A 68 -7.17 -3.80 -4.46
CA TYR A 68 -5.96 -4.11 -3.68
C TYR A 68 -5.38 -5.47 -4.08
N TYR A 69 -4.10 -5.66 -3.79
CA TYR A 69 -3.54 -7.01 -3.62
C TYR A 69 -4.07 -7.65 -2.34
N ASP A 70 -4.01 -8.99 -2.27
CA ASP A 70 -4.20 -9.68 -1.00
C ASP A 70 -3.20 -9.17 0.05
N VAL A 71 -3.62 -9.16 1.31
CA VAL A 71 -2.74 -8.72 2.41
C VAL A 71 -1.67 -9.79 2.61
N ASP A 72 -0.39 -9.40 2.51
CA ASP A 72 0.73 -10.27 2.75
C ASP A 72 1.67 -9.65 3.82
N PRO A 73 1.72 -10.25 5.03
CA PRO A 73 2.59 -9.79 6.11
C PRO A 73 4.10 -9.77 5.78
N ASP A 74 4.55 -10.46 4.73
CA ASP A 74 5.97 -10.44 4.32
C ASP A 74 6.39 -9.11 3.70
N TRP A 75 5.42 -8.24 3.36
CA TRP A 75 5.65 -6.87 2.91
C TRP A 75 5.69 -5.83 4.04
N VAL A 76 5.79 -6.28 5.28
CA VAL A 76 5.99 -5.43 6.47
C VAL A 76 7.45 -5.50 6.91
N PHE A 77 8.13 -4.36 6.95
CA PHE A 77 9.54 -4.25 7.31
C PHE A 77 9.74 -3.28 8.47
N GLN A 78 10.79 -3.50 9.26
CA GLN A 78 11.30 -2.52 10.22
C GLN A 78 12.57 -1.89 9.65
N SER A 79 12.65 -0.57 9.70
CA SER A 79 13.84 0.16 9.25
C SER A 79 14.13 1.33 10.17
N LYS A 80 15.41 1.57 10.43
CA LYS A 80 15.87 2.84 10.97
C LYS A 80 15.81 3.92 9.87
N LEU A 81 15.35 5.12 10.20
CA LEU A 81 15.49 6.28 9.33
C LEU A 81 16.95 6.72 9.30
N THR A 82 17.53 6.76 8.10
CA THR A 82 18.87 7.31 7.87
C THR A 82 18.72 8.67 7.21
N GLU A 83 18.95 9.74 7.97
CA GLU A 83 18.98 11.09 7.41
C GLU A 83 20.17 11.29 6.48
N PHE A 84 19.98 12.06 5.41
CA PHE A 84 21.09 12.44 4.55
C PHE A 84 21.98 13.45 5.29
N THR A 85 23.30 13.23 5.24
CA THR A 85 24.30 14.13 5.83
C THR A 85 24.22 15.54 5.24
N LYS A 86 23.88 15.62 3.95
CA LYS A 86 23.52 16.85 3.26
C LYS A 86 22.12 16.71 2.69
N GLN A 87 21.19 17.46 3.27
CA GLN A 87 19.80 17.49 2.81
C GLN A 87 19.66 18.47 1.65
N ASP A 88 19.67 17.94 0.42
CA ASP A 88 19.48 18.74 -0.77
C ASP A 88 18.00 19.05 -1.02
N THR A 89 17.71 20.27 -1.46
CA THR A 89 16.39 20.65 -1.95
C THR A 89 16.28 20.34 -3.44
N ILE A 90 15.34 19.47 -3.80
CA ILE A 90 15.03 19.13 -5.18
C ILE A 90 13.74 19.80 -5.65
N THR A 91 13.53 19.81 -6.96
CA THR A 91 12.25 20.18 -7.57
C THR A 91 11.47 18.91 -7.88
N VAL A 92 10.28 18.77 -7.29
CA VAL A 92 9.32 17.70 -7.57
C VAL A 92 8.18 18.31 -8.37
N TYR A 93 7.83 17.67 -9.48
CA TYR A 93 6.75 18.15 -10.35
C TYR A 93 5.43 17.48 -9.97
N GLY A 94 4.35 18.26 -10.03
CA GLY A 94 3.01 17.71 -10.01
C GLY A 94 2.62 17.09 -11.35
N THR A 95 1.57 16.27 -11.36
CA THR A 95 0.98 15.70 -12.58
C THR A 95 0.46 16.76 -13.56
N LYS A 96 0.24 18.01 -13.11
CA LYS A 96 -0.11 19.16 -13.95
C LYS A 96 1.08 20.05 -14.31
N GLY A 97 2.30 19.61 -14.01
CA GLY A 97 3.55 20.28 -14.37
C GLY A 97 3.99 21.38 -13.40
N GLU A 98 3.26 21.63 -12.31
CA GLU A 98 3.67 22.63 -11.33
C GLU A 98 4.86 22.16 -10.51
N ALA A 99 5.83 23.04 -10.29
CA ALA A 99 7.03 22.75 -9.53
C ALA A 99 6.82 22.97 -8.03
N ARG A 100 7.30 22.04 -7.21
CA ARG A 100 7.34 22.14 -5.74
C ARG A 100 8.74 21.86 -5.25
N LYS A 101 9.13 22.48 -4.14
CA LYS A 101 10.42 22.21 -3.49
C LYS A 101 10.21 21.16 -2.41
N ALA A 102 11.04 20.13 -2.43
CA ALA A 102 11.08 19.08 -1.42
C ALA A 102 12.53 18.89 -0.98
N VAL A 103 12.74 18.72 0.31
CA VAL A 103 14.06 18.42 0.89
C VAL A 103 14.20 16.91 0.97
N ARG A 104 15.27 16.36 0.38
CA ARG A 104 15.65 14.95 0.59
C ARG A 104 16.10 14.79 2.04
N PHE A 105 15.20 14.32 2.90
CA PHE A 105 15.40 14.29 4.35
C PHE A 105 16.24 13.07 4.75
N GLY A 106 15.87 11.90 4.23
CA GLY A 106 16.55 10.65 4.52
C GLY A 106 15.97 9.51 3.70
N TYR A 107 16.28 8.29 4.13
CA TYR A 107 15.69 7.09 3.54
C TYR A 107 15.50 5.99 4.58
N LEU A 108 14.57 5.10 4.27
CA LEU A 108 14.36 3.83 4.95
C LEU A 108 14.89 2.70 4.06
N THR A 109 15.47 1.67 4.65
CA THR A 109 15.99 0.50 3.93
C THR A 109 15.09 -0.71 4.18
N PHE A 110 14.71 -1.40 3.12
CA PHE A 110 13.89 -2.61 3.20
C PHE A 110 14.39 -3.65 2.22
N ASN A 111 13.99 -4.91 2.44
CA ASN A 111 14.42 -6.05 1.64
C ASN A 111 15.93 -6.01 1.31
N LYS A 112 16.73 -5.96 2.38
CA LYS A 112 18.21 -5.85 2.40
C LYS A 112 18.75 -4.49 1.96
N ASN A 113 18.57 -4.10 0.69
CA ASN A 113 19.30 -2.97 0.08
C ASN A 113 18.40 -1.96 -0.65
N ASN A 114 17.09 -2.18 -0.71
CA ASN A 114 16.18 -1.25 -1.38
C ASN A 114 15.92 -0.05 -0.49
N LYS A 115 15.76 1.14 -1.09
CA LYS A 115 15.56 2.39 -0.37
C LYS A 115 14.20 2.99 -0.69
N LEU A 116 13.57 3.54 0.34
CA LEU A 116 12.43 4.46 0.23
C LEU A 116 12.90 5.83 0.69
N ASN A 117 12.88 6.81 -0.21
CA ASN A 117 13.24 8.18 0.14
C ASN A 117 12.12 8.82 0.96
N VAL A 118 12.51 9.53 2.01
CA VAL A 118 11.64 10.38 2.81
C VAL A 118 11.92 11.83 2.44
N TYR A 119 10.88 12.53 2.04
CA TYR A 119 10.94 13.93 1.68
C TYR A 119 10.32 14.78 2.77
N LYS A 120 10.97 15.90 3.09
CA LYS A 120 10.41 16.95 3.94
C LYS A 120 9.87 18.06 3.05
N ASN A 121 8.61 18.42 3.24
CA ASN A 121 7.89 19.40 2.45
C ASN A 121 7.35 20.53 3.34
N LEU A 122 6.95 21.62 2.69
CA LEU A 122 6.27 22.75 3.32
C LEU A 122 4.90 22.94 2.68
N ALA A 123 3.84 22.84 3.49
CA ALA A 123 2.48 23.16 3.07
C ALA A 123 2.31 24.67 2.86
N LYS A 124 1.25 25.08 2.15
CA LYS A 124 0.98 26.50 1.86
C LYS A 124 0.83 27.36 3.12
N ASN A 125 0.36 26.77 4.23
CA ASN A 125 0.23 27.43 5.53
C ASN A 125 1.53 27.42 6.36
N GLY A 126 2.65 26.95 5.79
CA GLY A 126 3.93 26.85 6.49
C GLY A 126 4.09 25.60 7.36
N ALA A 127 3.11 24.70 7.41
CA ALA A 127 3.24 23.45 8.14
C ALA A 127 4.24 22.51 7.44
N VAL A 128 5.12 21.90 8.23
CA VAL A 128 6.04 20.86 7.74
C VAL A 128 5.29 19.54 7.69
N TYR A 129 5.47 18.78 6.60
CA TYR A 129 5.00 17.41 6.51
C TYR A 129 6.02 16.56 5.77
N TYR A 130 5.95 15.25 5.96
CA TYR A 130 6.83 14.30 5.31
C TYR A 130 6.06 13.45 4.31
N SER A 131 6.75 12.98 3.28
CA SER A 131 6.12 12.16 2.25
C SER A 131 7.06 11.06 1.78
N ILE A 132 6.47 9.90 1.52
CA ILE A 132 7.10 8.80 0.80
C ILE A 132 6.23 8.53 -0.43
N TRP A 133 6.87 8.54 -1.58
CA TRP A 133 6.27 8.14 -2.86
C TRP A 133 7.27 7.30 -3.62
N PHE A 134 6.78 6.36 -4.42
CA PHE A 134 7.63 5.43 -5.13
C PHE A 134 6.96 4.91 -6.41
N THR A 135 7.79 4.41 -7.30
CA THR A 135 7.39 3.54 -8.40
C THR A 135 8.11 2.22 -8.27
N ASP A 136 7.55 1.16 -8.84
CA ASP A 136 8.09 -0.18 -8.77
C ASP A 136 7.72 -0.98 -10.04
N LYS A 137 8.09 -2.26 -10.13
CA LYS A 137 7.84 -3.05 -11.35
C LYS A 137 6.35 -3.31 -11.64
N THR A 138 5.46 -3.07 -10.69
CA THR A 138 3.99 -3.16 -10.89
C THR A 138 3.39 -1.88 -11.46
N THR A 139 4.12 -0.76 -11.39
CA THR A 139 3.65 0.57 -11.81
C THR A 139 3.30 0.58 -13.30
N ASN A 140 2.14 1.15 -13.64
CA ASN A 140 1.60 1.24 -15.00
C ASN A 140 1.25 -0.12 -15.64
N ASN A 141 1.22 -1.19 -14.85
CA ASN A 141 0.72 -2.50 -15.27
C ASN A 141 -0.45 -2.91 -14.37
N GLU A 142 -0.16 -3.11 -13.08
CA GLU A 142 -1.12 -3.54 -12.06
C GLU A 142 -1.46 -2.43 -11.05
N THR A 143 -0.55 -1.47 -10.88
CA THR A 143 -0.70 -0.32 -9.96
C THR A 143 -0.71 1.00 -10.74
N TYR A 144 -1.18 2.06 -10.09
CA TYR A 144 -1.39 3.36 -10.73
C TYR A 144 -0.14 3.90 -11.43
N GLY A 145 -0.30 4.43 -12.64
CA GLY A 145 0.82 4.73 -13.54
C GLY A 145 1.79 5.82 -13.06
N VAL A 146 1.34 6.74 -12.20
CA VAL A 146 2.23 7.76 -11.59
C VAL A 146 3.05 7.18 -10.44
N GLY A 147 2.56 6.12 -9.79
CA GLY A 147 3.16 5.54 -8.58
C GLY A 147 2.24 5.61 -7.37
N ARG A 148 2.75 5.13 -6.24
CA ARG A 148 2.01 4.97 -4.97
C ARG A 148 2.75 5.60 -3.82
N TYR A 149 2.01 5.93 -2.77
CA TYR A 149 2.51 6.64 -1.60
C TYR A 149 2.41 5.77 -0.36
N LEU A 150 3.20 6.13 0.65
CA LEU A 150 3.05 5.67 2.02
C LEU A 150 2.91 6.89 2.94
N GLU A 151 2.00 6.79 3.90
CA GLU A 151 1.93 7.78 4.97
C GLU A 151 3.18 7.69 5.84
N PHE A 152 3.69 8.85 6.24
CA PHE A 152 4.89 8.91 7.06
C PHE A 152 4.86 10.14 7.95
N GLU A 153 4.99 9.91 9.24
CA GLU A 153 5.17 10.94 10.26
C GLU A 153 6.39 10.58 11.09
N LEU A 154 7.18 11.58 11.48
CA LEU A 154 8.27 11.34 12.40
C LEU A 154 7.71 10.92 13.76
N ASN A 155 8.19 9.80 14.27
CA ASN A 155 7.84 9.34 15.59
C ASN A 155 8.76 9.97 16.65
N SER A 156 8.34 9.91 17.91
CA SER A 156 9.13 10.36 19.05
C SER A 156 10.17 9.33 19.51
N ASP A 157 10.31 8.20 18.79
CA ASP A 157 11.29 7.15 19.12
C ASP A 157 12.71 7.65 18.88
N THR A 158 13.52 7.65 19.92
CA THR A 158 14.91 8.07 19.87
C THR A 158 15.77 7.16 18.98
N ASN A 159 15.35 5.91 18.77
CA ASN A 159 16.03 4.98 17.88
C ASN A 159 15.67 5.19 16.41
N HIS A 160 14.64 6.00 16.12
CA HIS A 160 14.15 6.31 14.79
C HIS A 160 13.79 5.04 14.00
N ILE A 161 13.15 4.05 14.66
CA ILE A 161 12.68 2.83 14.00
C ILE A 161 11.26 3.04 13.48
N TYR A 162 11.05 2.69 12.22
CA TYR A 162 9.79 2.84 11.51
C TYR A 162 9.35 1.53 10.90
N THR A 163 8.03 1.32 10.90
CA THR A 163 7.40 0.24 10.14
C THR A 163 7.16 0.73 8.72
N ILE A 164 7.66 -0.02 7.74
CA ILE A 164 7.32 0.15 6.33
C ILE A 164 6.31 -0.94 6.01
N ASP A 165 5.07 -0.56 5.75
CA ASP A 165 4.00 -1.50 5.42
C ASP A 165 3.45 -1.21 4.01
N PHE A 166 3.92 -1.97 3.02
CA PHE A 166 3.43 -1.80 1.66
C PHE A 166 1.98 -2.26 1.46
N ASN A 167 1.38 -3.00 2.40
CA ASN A 167 -0.07 -3.31 2.33
C ASN A 167 -0.94 -2.06 2.51
N LEU A 168 -0.36 -0.99 3.04
CA LEU A 168 -0.96 0.33 3.24
C LEU A 168 -0.56 1.33 2.14
N ALA A 169 0.23 0.91 1.15
CA ALA A 169 0.56 1.77 0.02
C ALA A 169 -0.72 2.14 -0.75
N PHE A 170 -0.89 3.42 -1.04
CA PHE A 170 -2.13 3.95 -1.62
C PHE A 170 -1.87 4.79 -2.89
N ASN A 171 -2.89 4.86 -3.74
CA ASN A 171 -2.89 5.74 -4.90
C ASN A 171 -3.25 7.16 -4.46
N PRO A 172 -2.55 8.19 -4.96
CA PRO A 172 -2.88 9.57 -4.65
C PRO A 172 -4.16 10.01 -5.37
N TYR A 173 -4.81 11.09 -4.93
CA TYR A 173 -6.14 11.47 -5.42
C TYR A 173 -6.27 11.70 -6.92
N CYS A 174 -5.18 12.07 -7.61
CA CYS A 174 -5.19 12.18 -9.07
C CYS A 174 -5.43 10.84 -9.79
N ALA A 175 -5.30 9.69 -9.10
CA ALA A 175 -5.68 8.40 -9.63
C ALA A 175 -7.20 8.23 -9.76
N TYR A 176 -7.97 9.05 -9.04
CA TYR A 176 -9.43 9.00 -8.97
C TYR A 176 -10.08 10.17 -9.73
N SER A 177 -9.43 11.33 -9.76
CA SER A 177 -9.95 12.53 -10.42
C SER A 177 -8.83 13.42 -10.97
N ALA A 178 -8.99 13.85 -12.21
CA ALA A 178 -8.08 14.79 -12.88
C ALA A 178 -8.10 16.21 -12.27
N ASN A 179 -9.01 16.51 -11.34
CA ASN A 179 -9.03 17.80 -10.65
C ASN A 179 -7.84 17.97 -9.70
N TYR A 180 -7.28 16.87 -9.19
CA TYR A 180 -6.16 16.88 -8.26
C TYR A 180 -4.81 16.85 -8.98
N THR A 181 -3.79 17.31 -8.28
CA THR A 181 -2.40 17.22 -8.73
C THR A 181 -1.54 16.57 -7.65
N CYS A 182 -0.71 15.62 -8.09
CA CYS A 182 0.07 14.74 -7.23
C CYS A 182 1.56 14.88 -7.54
N ALA A 183 2.41 14.78 -6.53
CA ALA A 183 3.84 14.64 -6.73
C ALA A 183 4.15 13.43 -7.64
N VAL A 184 4.94 13.66 -8.68
CA VAL A 184 5.44 12.59 -9.53
C VAL A 184 6.73 12.06 -8.88
N PRO A 185 6.80 10.77 -8.50
CA PRO A 185 8.03 10.15 -8.04
C PRO A 185 9.17 10.38 -9.02
N THR A 186 10.34 10.70 -8.49
CA THR A 186 11.55 10.90 -9.30
C THR A 186 12.13 9.56 -9.74
N ARG A 187 13.12 9.60 -10.63
CA ARG A 187 13.85 8.38 -11.03
C ARG A 187 14.57 7.70 -9.85
N GLU A 188 14.98 8.46 -8.84
CA GLU A 188 15.59 7.93 -7.61
C GLU A 188 14.58 7.19 -6.72
N ASP A 189 13.28 7.40 -6.95
CA ASP A 189 12.19 6.76 -6.21
C ASP A 189 11.69 5.47 -6.89
N PHE A 190 12.36 5.03 -7.97
CA PHE A 190 12.07 3.75 -8.61
C PHE A 190 12.74 2.60 -7.87
N ILE A 191 11.94 1.62 -7.47
CA ILE A 191 12.37 0.40 -6.81
C ILE A 191 12.37 -0.73 -7.84
N ASN A 192 13.52 -1.37 -8.04
CA ASN A 192 13.68 -2.47 -9.00
C ASN A 192 13.13 -3.82 -8.49
N LEU A 193 11.95 -3.81 -7.90
CA LEU A 193 11.23 -4.94 -7.30
C LEU A 193 9.75 -4.84 -7.66
N ALA A 194 9.05 -5.96 -7.84
CA ALA A 194 7.59 -5.94 -7.94
C ALA A 194 7.01 -5.93 -6.53
N ILE A 195 6.34 -4.84 -6.14
CA ILE A 195 5.72 -4.70 -4.82
C ILE A 195 4.24 -5.04 -4.94
N GLU A 196 3.95 -6.32 -4.82
CA GLU A 196 2.61 -6.94 -4.93
C GLU A 196 1.82 -6.83 -3.62
N ALA A 197 1.77 -5.62 -3.05
CA ALA A 197 1.03 -5.29 -1.83
C ALA A 197 0.42 -3.89 -1.95
N GLY A 198 -0.68 -3.63 -1.25
CA GLY A 198 -1.33 -2.31 -1.23
C GLY A 198 -2.35 -2.12 -2.35
N GLU A 199 -2.66 -0.85 -2.65
CA GLU A 199 -3.61 -0.49 -3.70
C GLU A 199 -3.09 -0.84 -5.09
N LYS A 200 -4.01 -1.36 -5.91
CA LYS A 200 -3.87 -1.56 -7.36
C LYS A 200 -4.44 -0.36 -8.10
N LYS A 201 -4.24 -0.29 -9.41
CA LYS A 201 -4.86 0.74 -10.23
C LYS A 201 -6.38 0.71 -10.08
N PHE A 202 -6.97 1.89 -9.95
CA PHE A 202 -8.40 2.05 -9.76
C PHE A 202 -9.16 1.94 -11.09
N HIS A 203 -8.52 2.38 -12.18
CA HIS A 203 -9.02 2.34 -13.55
C HIS A 203 -8.00 1.62 -14.45
N GLU A 204 -8.47 1.09 -15.57
CA GLU A 204 -7.60 0.65 -16.68
C GLU A 204 -6.98 1.83 -17.43
#